data_AF-A0A5M5BUR3-F1
#
_entry.id   AF-A0A5M5BUR3-F1
#
_cell.length_a   1.000
_cell.length_b   1.000
_cell.length_c   1.000
_cell.angle_alpha   90.00
_cell.angle_beta   90.00
_cell.angle_gamma   90.00
#
_symmetry.space_group_name_H-M   'P 1'
#
loop_
_entity.id
_entity.type
_entity.pdbx_description
1 polymer ?
#
loop_
_entity_poly.entity_id
_entity_poly.type
_entity_poly.pdbx_seq_one_letter_code
_entity_poly.pdbx_strand_id
1 'polypeptide(L)'
;MEIRSNNKAKHRSQKLAFGIFRLLSLCIVLILFAILGFIIYKGIGAISWDFITSAPTDGMTGGGIWPAIVGTFYLMVGSALFAFPIGVMSGIYMNEYAPKGRLVRFIRVMTNNLSGIPSIVFGLFGMALFVNYMGFGDSILAGSLTLGLLCVPLVIRTTEEALKAIPDSMREGSRALGATKLQTIWHVILPMGMPNIITGLILAL
;
A
#
# COMPACT_ATOMS: atom_id res chain seq x y z
N MET A 1 55.51 -8.57 11.67
CA MET A 1 55.17 -9.60 10.65
C MET A 1 53.80 -10.27 10.91
N GLU A 2 52.91 -9.69 11.74
CA GLU A 2 51.65 -10.34 12.17
C GLU A 2 50.37 -9.85 11.46
N ILE A 3 50.43 -8.79 10.64
CA ILE A 3 49.22 -8.17 10.06
C ILE A 3 48.65 -8.99 8.87
N ARG A 4 49.45 -9.84 8.21
CA ARG A 4 49.03 -10.60 7.01
C ARG A 4 48.22 -11.88 7.28
N SER A 5 48.28 -12.46 8.48
CA SER A 5 47.60 -13.72 8.81
C SER A 5 46.08 -13.55 8.93
N ASN A 6 45.62 -12.41 9.43
CA ASN A 6 44.21 -12.18 9.77
C ASN A 6 43.30 -12.02 8.53
N ASN A 7 43.85 -11.67 7.36
CA ASN A 7 43.06 -11.51 6.13
C ASN A 7 42.63 -12.84 5.50
N LYS A 8 43.42 -13.91 5.62
CA LYS A 8 43.07 -15.21 5.02
C LYS A 8 41.94 -15.92 5.80
N ALA A 9 41.96 -15.84 7.13
CA ALA A 9 40.89 -16.35 7.98
C ALA A 9 39.57 -15.58 7.76
N LYS A 10 39.65 -14.24 7.66
CA LYS A 10 38.50 -13.39 7.31
C LYS A 10 37.92 -13.71 5.94
N HIS A 11 38.76 -13.86 4.90
CA HIS A 11 38.27 -14.22 3.56
C HIS A 11 37.66 -15.64 3.49
N ARG A 12 38.16 -16.59 4.28
CA ARG A 12 37.61 -17.96 4.33
C ARG A 12 36.27 -17.99 5.06
N SER A 13 36.17 -17.29 6.19
CA SER A 13 34.90 -17.10 6.92
C SER A 13 33.86 -16.38 6.07
N GLN A 14 34.28 -15.33 5.35
CA GLN A 14 33.43 -14.61 4.40
C GLN A 14 32.91 -15.52 3.29
N LYS A 15 33.77 -16.30 2.63
CA LYS A 15 33.33 -17.26 1.59
C LYS A 15 32.38 -18.32 2.12
N LEU A 16 32.61 -18.81 3.34
CA LEU A 16 31.73 -19.78 3.99
C LEU A 16 30.37 -19.15 4.29
N ALA A 17 30.35 -17.95 4.88
CA ALA A 17 29.13 -17.20 5.17
C ALA A 17 28.32 -16.90 3.90
N PHE A 18 28.95 -16.37 2.84
CA PHE A 18 28.28 -16.14 1.56
C PHE A 18 27.83 -17.44 0.87
N GLY A 19 28.58 -18.53 1.03
CA GLY A 19 28.18 -19.86 0.55
C GLY A 19 26.90 -20.36 1.25
N ILE A 20 26.84 -20.23 2.57
CA ILE A 20 25.67 -20.57 3.38
C ILE A 20 24.48 -19.69 3.00
N PHE A 21 24.65 -18.36 2.91
CA PHE A 21 23.56 -17.46 2.49
C PHE A 21 23.04 -17.77 1.09
N ARG A 22 23.93 -18.11 0.15
CA ARG A 22 23.54 -18.51 -1.20
C ARG A 22 22.77 -19.84 -1.19
N LEU A 23 23.20 -20.81 -0.39
CA LEU A 23 22.49 -22.08 -0.23
C LEU A 23 21.09 -21.86 0.37
N LEU A 24 20.99 -21.10 1.45
CA LEU A 24 19.71 -20.77 2.09
C LEU A 24 18.76 -20.04 1.14
N SER A 25 19.28 -19.06 0.39
CA SER A 25 18.49 -18.35 -0.63
C SER A 25 17.99 -19.29 -1.72
N LEU A 26 18.85 -20.19 -2.22
CA LEU A 26 18.45 -21.21 -3.20
C LEU A 26 17.40 -22.17 -2.63
N CYS A 27 17.54 -22.60 -1.37
CA CYS A 27 16.55 -23.45 -0.70
C CYS A 27 15.18 -22.76 -0.61
N ILE A 28 15.13 -21.48 -0.21
CA ILE A 28 13.87 -20.72 -0.13
C ILE A 28 13.21 -20.63 -1.51
N VAL A 29 13.97 -20.30 -2.54
CA VAL A 29 13.47 -20.20 -3.91
C VAL A 29 12.97 -21.55 -4.42
N LEU A 30 13.68 -22.65 -4.14
CA LEU A 30 13.26 -24.00 -4.49
C LEU A 30 11.95 -24.39 -3.79
N ILE A 31 11.81 -24.08 -2.50
CA ILE A 31 10.57 -24.33 -1.74
C ILE A 31 9.42 -23.52 -2.34
N LEU A 32 9.64 -22.24 -2.69
CA LEU A 32 8.62 -21.42 -3.36
C LEU A 32 8.15 -22.07 -4.67
N PHE A 33 9.07 -22.48 -5.54
CA PHE A 33 8.71 -23.15 -6.79
C PHE A 33 8.04 -24.50 -6.56
N ALA A 34 8.43 -25.25 -5.52
CA ALA A 34 7.78 -26.50 -5.17
C ALA A 34 6.32 -26.28 -4.70
N ILE A 35 6.08 -25.26 -3.86
CA ILE A 35 4.73 -24.89 -3.42
C ILE A 35 3.89 -24.43 -4.60
N LEU A 36 4.41 -23.54 -5.45
CA LEU A 36 3.71 -23.07 -6.65
C LEU A 36 3.39 -24.23 -7.60
N GLY A 37 4.36 -25.12 -7.85
CA GLY A 37 4.17 -26.30 -8.68
C GLY A 37 3.12 -27.25 -8.10
N PHE A 38 3.13 -27.47 -6.79
CA PHE A 38 2.12 -28.28 -6.10
C PHE A 38 0.71 -27.67 -6.23
N ILE A 39 0.56 -26.37 -6.00
CA ILE A 39 -0.71 -25.64 -6.13
C ILE A 39 -1.22 -25.72 -7.57
N ILE A 40 -0.38 -25.49 -8.57
CA ILE A 40 -0.77 -25.55 -9.97
C ILE A 40 -1.18 -26.98 -10.34
N TYR A 41 -0.38 -27.98 -10.00
CA TYR A 41 -0.66 -29.37 -10.35
C TYR A 41 -1.98 -29.87 -9.74
N LYS A 42 -2.26 -29.53 -8.48
CA LYS A 42 -3.51 -29.90 -7.80
C LYS A 42 -4.69 -29.01 -8.19
N GLY A 43 -4.45 -27.74 -8.49
CA GLY A 43 -5.48 -26.73 -8.70
C GLY A 43 -5.94 -26.59 -10.15
N ILE A 44 -5.10 -26.88 -11.14
CA ILE A 44 -5.43 -26.64 -12.56
C ILE A 44 -6.68 -27.41 -13.02
N GLY A 45 -6.90 -28.62 -12.49
CA GLY A 45 -8.08 -29.42 -12.81
C GLY A 45 -9.39 -28.87 -12.21
N ALA A 46 -9.31 -27.97 -11.22
CA ALA A 46 -10.47 -27.33 -10.61
C ALA A 46 -10.83 -25.99 -11.29
N ILE A 47 -9.94 -25.44 -12.13
CA ILE A 47 -10.20 -24.18 -12.84
C ILE A 47 -11.13 -24.47 -14.01
N SER A 48 -12.42 -24.24 -13.80
CA SER A 48 -13.44 -24.25 -14.85
C SER A 48 -14.07 -22.86 -14.97
N TRP A 49 -14.76 -22.61 -16.08
CA TRP A 49 -15.55 -21.39 -16.22
C TRP A 49 -16.59 -21.27 -15.11
N ASP A 50 -17.23 -22.40 -14.77
CA ASP A 50 -18.20 -22.50 -13.69
C ASP A 50 -17.59 -22.13 -12.33
N PHE A 51 -16.36 -22.56 -12.04
CA PHE A 51 -15.64 -22.17 -10.82
C PHE A 51 -15.42 -20.65 -10.73
N ILE A 52 -15.21 -19.96 -11.86
CA ILE A 52 -15.00 -18.51 -11.85
C ILE A 52 -16.33 -17.77 -11.66
N THR A 53 -17.41 -18.22 -12.30
CA THR A 53 -18.68 -17.48 -12.37
C THR A 53 -19.74 -17.89 -11.35
N SER A 54 -19.60 -19.05 -10.72
CA SER A 54 -20.57 -19.53 -9.72
C SER A 54 -20.26 -18.99 -8.31
N ALA A 55 -21.29 -19.03 -7.46
CA ALA A 55 -21.14 -18.73 -6.04
C ALA A 55 -20.57 -19.94 -5.29
N PRO A 56 -19.88 -19.72 -4.16
CA PRO A 56 -19.37 -20.81 -3.34
C PRO A 56 -20.52 -21.60 -2.71
N THR A 57 -20.35 -22.91 -2.61
CA THR A 57 -21.28 -23.83 -1.94
C THR A 57 -20.58 -24.52 -0.77
N ASP A 58 -21.35 -25.22 0.07
CA ASP A 58 -20.81 -26.10 1.12
C ASP A 58 -19.82 -25.39 2.06
N GLY A 59 -20.12 -24.15 2.44
CA GLY A 59 -19.27 -23.37 3.35
C GLY A 59 -17.89 -23.05 2.76
N MET A 60 -17.83 -22.69 1.47
CA MET A 60 -16.59 -22.39 0.71
C MET A 60 -15.72 -23.61 0.35
N THR A 61 -16.22 -24.83 0.57
CA THR A 61 -15.50 -26.07 0.20
C THR A 61 -15.80 -26.55 -1.22
N GLY A 62 -16.84 -26.00 -1.85
CA GLY A 62 -17.22 -26.25 -3.24
C GLY A 62 -17.76 -24.99 -3.92
N GLY A 63 -18.25 -25.15 -5.15
CA GLY A 63 -18.76 -24.04 -5.96
C GLY A 63 -17.65 -23.12 -6.49
N GLY A 64 -18.00 -21.87 -6.76
CA GLY A 64 -17.11 -20.90 -7.39
C GLY A 64 -16.71 -19.71 -6.53
N ILE A 65 -15.94 -18.81 -7.13
CA ILE A 65 -15.30 -17.67 -6.46
C ILE A 65 -15.84 -16.31 -6.92
N TRP A 66 -16.93 -16.29 -7.69
CA TRP A 66 -17.46 -15.06 -8.30
C TRP A 66 -17.71 -13.95 -7.28
N PRO A 67 -18.42 -14.19 -6.15
CA PRO A 67 -18.68 -13.15 -5.17
C PRO A 67 -17.42 -12.63 -4.48
N ALA A 68 -16.37 -13.44 -4.36
CA ALA A 68 -15.09 -13.01 -3.80
C ALA A 68 -14.35 -12.07 -4.77
N ILE A 69 -14.30 -12.40 -6.06
CA ILE A 69 -13.68 -11.54 -7.09
C ILE A 69 -14.40 -10.19 -7.14
N VAL A 70 -15.73 -10.23 -7.30
CA VAL A 70 -16.57 -9.04 -7.41
C VAL A 70 -16.56 -8.24 -6.11
N GLY A 71 -16.61 -8.92 -4.96
CA GLY A 71 -16.55 -8.31 -3.64
C GLY A 71 -15.23 -7.58 -3.40
N THR A 72 -14.09 -8.19 -3.71
CA THR A 72 -12.78 -7.53 -3.63
C THR A 72 -12.71 -6.31 -4.53
N PHE A 73 -13.21 -6.40 -5.78
CA PHE A 73 -13.23 -5.26 -6.69
C PHE A 73 -14.07 -4.10 -6.14
N TYR A 74 -15.28 -4.37 -5.64
CA TYR A 74 -16.12 -3.32 -5.06
C TYR A 74 -15.53 -2.72 -3.78
N LEU A 75 -14.90 -3.54 -2.93
CA LEU A 75 -14.19 -3.05 -1.76
C LEU A 75 -13.04 -2.12 -2.16
N MET A 76 -12.19 -2.55 -3.11
CA MET A 76 -11.08 -1.73 -3.61
C MET A 76 -11.56 -0.40 -4.18
N VAL A 77 -12.59 -0.43 -5.05
CA VAL A 77 -13.14 0.79 -5.67
C VAL A 77 -13.76 1.69 -4.61
N GLY A 78 -14.59 1.16 -3.71
CA GLY A 78 -15.22 1.93 -2.65
C GLY A 78 -14.20 2.57 -1.71
N SER A 79 -13.15 1.82 -1.34
CA SER A 79 -12.05 2.33 -0.52
C SER A 79 -11.24 3.40 -1.25
N ALA A 80 -10.94 3.21 -2.53
CA ALA A 80 -10.25 4.19 -3.35
C ALA A 80 -11.04 5.50 -3.46
N LEU A 81 -12.35 5.42 -3.71
CA LEU A 81 -13.23 6.60 -3.81
C LEU A 81 -13.24 7.44 -2.54
N PHE A 82 -13.00 6.84 -1.37
CA PHE A 82 -12.89 7.55 -0.10
C PHE A 82 -11.46 7.99 0.21
N ALA A 83 -10.52 7.05 0.18
CA ALA A 83 -9.14 7.27 0.62
C ALA A 83 -8.35 8.17 -0.34
N PHE A 84 -8.59 8.06 -1.65
CA PHE A 84 -7.88 8.84 -2.65
C PHE A 84 -8.13 10.34 -2.52
N PRO A 85 -9.38 10.87 -2.61
CA PRO A 85 -9.59 12.30 -2.50
C PRO A 85 -9.15 12.85 -1.15
N ILE A 86 -9.49 12.18 -0.04
CA ILE A 86 -9.13 12.64 1.31
C ILE A 86 -7.60 12.63 1.47
N GLY A 87 -6.95 11.52 1.13
CA GLY A 87 -5.52 11.35 1.30
C GLY A 87 -4.70 12.29 0.42
N VAL A 88 -5.09 12.43 -0.86
CA VAL A 88 -4.41 13.33 -1.80
C VAL A 88 -4.58 14.78 -1.40
N MET A 89 -5.81 15.22 -1.06
CA MET A 89 -6.03 16.60 -0.62
C MET A 89 -5.26 16.91 0.67
N SER A 90 -5.27 15.99 1.64
CA SER A 90 -4.49 16.12 2.87
C SER A 90 -2.98 16.14 2.60
N GLY A 91 -2.47 15.30 1.70
CA GLY A 91 -1.06 15.29 1.30
C GLY A 91 -0.63 16.58 0.58
N ILE A 92 -1.45 17.10 -0.34
CA ILE A 92 -1.24 18.40 -0.99
C ILE A 92 -1.23 19.51 0.05
N TYR A 93 -2.19 19.53 0.98
CA TYR A 93 -2.23 20.52 2.04
C TYR A 93 -0.98 20.46 2.91
N MET A 94 -0.56 19.25 3.30
CA MET A 94 0.61 19.05 4.15
C MET A 94 1.93 19.43 3.49
N ASN A 95 2.06 19.22 2.18
CA ASN A 95 3.27 19.61 1.47
C ASN A 95 3.28 21.09 1.07
N GLU A 96 2.20 21.57 0.46
CA GLU A 96 2.20 22.85 -0.23
C GLU A 96 1.71 24.01 0.65
N TYR A 97 0.78 23.77 1.57
CA TYR A 97 0.11 24.84 2.33
C TYR A 97 0.50 24.90 3.81
N ALA A 98 0.85 23.75 4.40
CA ALA A 98 1.00 23.66 5.83
C ALA A 98 2.23 24.44 6.34
N PRO A 99 2.04 25.37 7.29
CA PRO A 99 3.15 26.13 7.87
C PRO A 99 4.00 25.23 8.76
N LYS A 100 5.30 25.53 8.87
CA LYS A 100 6.18 24.85 9.82
C LYS A 100 5.73 25.24 11.24
N GLY A 101 5.12 24.30 11.98
CA GLY A 101 4.55 24.59 13.30
C GLY A 101 4.29 23.34 14.15
N ARG A 102 3.94 23.57 15.42
CA ARG A 102 3.64 22.48 16.38
C ARG A 102 2.43 21.65 15.96
N LEU A 103 1.39 22.29 15.41
CA LEU A 103 0.18 21.60 14.93
C LEU A 103 0.49 20.65 13.77
N VAL A 104 1.24 21.11 12.77
CA VAL A 104 1.62 20.28 11.61
C VAL A 104 2.51 19.12 12.04
N ARG A 105 3.45 19.36 12.97
CA ARG A 105 4.25 18.29 13.57
C ARG A 105 3.37 17.27 14.29
N PHE A 106 2.37 17.72 15.05
CA PHE A 106 1.43 16.84 15.74
C PHE A 106 0.63 15.99 14.75
N ILE A 107 0.05 16.59 13.69
CA ILE A 107 -0.67 15.87 12.64
C ILE A 107 0.23 14.80 12.02
N ARG A 108 1.47 15.16 11.64
CA ARG A 108 2.42 14.20 11.04
C ARG A 108 2.74 13.03 11.98
N VAL A 109 2.90 13.28 13.28
CA VAL A 109 3.09 12.21 14.28
C VAL A 109 1.85 11.33 14.36
N MET A 110 0.64 11.91 14.36
CA MET A 110 -0.60 11.13 14.39
C MET A 110 -0.78 10.27 13.15
N THR A 111 -0.54 10.81 11.94
CA THR A 111 -0.62 10.04 10.69
C THR A 111 0.41 8.90 10.65
N ASN A 112 1.61 9.13 11.18
CA ASN A 112 2.62 8.08 11.33
C ASN A 112 2.20 7.01 12.33
N ASN A 113 1.63 7.41 13.48
CA ASN A 113 1.11 6.47 14.47
C ASN A 113 -0.05 5.65 13.89
N LEU A 114 -0.93 6.28 13.12
CA LEU A 114 -2.06 5.62 12.46
C LEU A 114 -1.59 4.54 11.47
N SER A 115 -0.49 4.80 10.76
CA SER A 115 0.15 3.82 9.87
C SER A 115 0.79 2.64 10.63
N GLY A 116 1.08 2.80 11.92
CA GLY A 116 1.66 1.75 12.77
C GLY A 116 0.61 0.88 13.48
N ILE A 117 -0.67 1.22 13.37
CA ILE A 117 -1.76 0.43 13.97
C ILE A 117 -1.94 -0.87 13.16
N PRO A 118 -2.01 -2.04 13.81
CA PRO A 118 -2.30 -3.30 13.13
C PRO A 118 -3.65 -3.27 12.40
N SER A 119 -3.72 -3.85 11.20
CA SER A 119 -4.93 -3.85 10.36
C SER A 119 -6.16 -4.47 11.06
N ILE A 120 -5.96 -5.44 11.95
CA ILE A 120 -7.05 -6.04 12.74
C ILE A 120 -7.77 -5.02 13.64
N VAL A 121 -7.04 -4.02 14.15
CA VAL A 121 -7.61 -2.97 14.99
C VAL A 121 -8.53 -2.07 14.15
N PHE A 122 -8.13 -1.75 12.91
CA PHE A 122 -9.01 -1.05 11.98
C PHE A 122 -10.24 -1.88 11.64
N GLY A 123 -10.10 -3.20 11.45
CA GLY A 123 -11.24 -4.10 11.22
C GLY A 123 -12.26 -4.06 12.37
N LEU A 124 -11.80 -4.18 13.62
CA LEU A 124 -12.66 -4.10 14.80
C LEU A 124 -13.27 -2.70 14.99
N PHE A 125 -12.49 -1.64 14.75
CA PHE A 125 -13.00 -0.27 14.78
C PHE A 125 -14.08 -0.03 13.72
N GLY A 126 -13.85 -0.49 12.49
CA GLY A 126 -14.79 -0.38 11.38
C GLY A 126 -16.08 -1.13 11.66
N MET A 127 -16.01 -2.32 12.24
CA MET A 127 -17.18 -3.06 12.70
C MET A 127 -17.93 -2.28 13.79
N ALA A 128 -17.25 -1.77 14.81
CA ALA A 128 -17.89 -1.01 15.87
C ALA A 128 -18.56 0.28 15.35
N LEU A 129 -17.90 1.01 14.44
CA LEU A 129 -18.37 2.29 13.93
C LEU A 129 -19.41 2.13 12.82
N PHE A 130 -19.09 1.42 11.75
CA PHE A 130 -19.94 1.38 10.55
C PHE A 130 -21.04 0.33 10.67
N VAL A 131 -20.71 -0.86 11.19
CA VAL A 131 -21.69 -1.96 11.30
C VAL A 131 -22.62 -1.72 12.47
N ASN A 132 -22.08 -1.55 13.68
CA ASN A 132 -22.88 -1.49 14.91
C ASN A 132 -23.44 -0.10 15.19
N TYR A 133 -22.63 0.95 15.13
CA TYR A 133 -23.06 2.30 15.50
C TYR A 133 -23.86 3.00 14.38
N MET A 134 -23.37 2.97 13.14
CA MET A 134 -24.07 3.56 11.98
C MET A 134 -25.14 2.64 11.37
N GLY A 135 -25.21 1.38 11.79
CA GLY A 135 -26.25 0.45 11.35
C GLY A 135 -26.13 0.01 9.87
N PHE A 136 -24.95 0.08 9.26
CA PHE A 136 -24.77 -0.34 7.87
C PHE A 136 -24.83 -1.86 7.67
N GLY A 137 -24.82 -2.64 8.76
CA GLY A 137 -24.76 -4.10 8.72
C GLY A 137 -23.49 -4.63 8.04
N ASP A 138 -23.45 -5.94 7.83
CA ASP A 138 -22.35 -6.62 7.12
C ASP A 138 -22.42 -6.30 5.62
N SER A 139 -21.91 -5.12 5.25
CA SER A 139 -22.05 -4.56 3.91
C SER A 139 -20.73 -4.18 3.27
N ILE A 140 -20.71 -4.18 1.93
CA ILE A 140 -19.57 -3.71 1.13
C ILE A 140 -19.21 -2.27 1.49
N LEU A 141 -20.21 -1.43 1.78
CA LEU A 141 -19.98 -0.04 2.18
C LEU A 141 -19.19 0.03 3.48
N ALA A 142 -19.60 -0.69 4.53
CA ALA A 142 -18.88 -0.73 5.80
C ALA A 142 -17.44 -1.24 5.64
N GLY A 143 -17.25 -2.30 4.86
CA GLY A 143 -15.91 -2.82 4.52
C GLY A 143 -15.06 -1.79 3.77
N SER A 144 -15.63 -1.12 2.76
CA SER A 144 -14.92 -0.15 1.93
C SER A 144 -14.50 1.10 2.71
N LEU A 145 -15.33 1.58 3.64
CA LEU A 145 -15.00 2.72 4.49
C LEU A 145 -13.93 2.34 5.53
N THR A 146 -14.00 1.12 6.06
CA THR A 146 -12.99 0.59 6.99
C THR A 146 -11.62 0.48 6.33
N LEU A 147 -11.56 -0.16 5.16
CA LEU A 147 -10.33 -0.27 4.38
C LEU A 147 -9.88 1.12 3.90
N GLY A 148 -10.81 1.99 3.50
CA GLY A 148 -10.51 3.37 3.14
C GLY A 148 -9.81 4.14 4.26
N LEU A 149 -10.31 4.05 5.50
CA LEU A 149 -9.67 4.66 6.68
C LEU A 149 -8.26 4.14 6.92
N LEU A 150 -8.02 2.84 6.71
CA LEU A 150 -6.71 2.23 6.81
C LEU A 150 -5.75 2.76 5.73
N CYS A 151 -6.24 2.97 4.50
CA CYS A 151 -5.43 3.45 3.38
C CYS A 151 -5.11 4.96 3.47
N VAL A 152 -5.98 5.78 4.08
CA VAL A 152 -5.80 7.25 4.18
C VAL A 152 -4.38 7.67 4.62
N PRO A 153 -3.82 7.23 5.75
CA PRO A 153 -2.51 7.70 6.19
C PRO A 153 -1.38 7.35 5.22
N LEU A 154 -1.48 6.20 4.55
CA LEU A 154 -0.52 5.80 3.51
C LEU A 154 -0.66 6.66 2.25
N VAL A 155 -1.87 6.97 1.81
CA VAL A 155 -2.12 7.87 0.67
C VAL A 155 -1.65 9.30 0.97
N ILE A 156 -1.85 9.81 2.19
CA ILE A 156 -1.32 11.11 2.63
C ILE A 156 0.20 11.12 2.49
N ARG A 157 0.87 10.11 3.04
CA ARG A 157 2.33 10.04 3.06
C ARG A 157 2.91 9.89 1.67
N THR A 158 2.37 8.99 0.86
CA THR A 158 2.83 8.78 -0.52
C THR A 158 2.62 10.02 -1.38
N THR A 159 1.51 10.75 -1.16
CA THR A 159 1.28 12.06 -1.80
C THR A 159 2.30 13.09 -1.34
N GLU A 160 2.52 13.24 -0.04
CA GLU A 160 3.49 14.20 0.50
C GLU A 160 4.90 13.94 -0.05
N GLU A 161 5.35 12.68 -0.05
CA GLU A 161 6.67 12.32 -0.58
C GLU A 161 6.76 12.48 -2.11
N ALA A 162 5.69 12.19 -2.85
CA ALA A 162 5.64 12.40 -4.29
C ALA A 162 5.78 13.89 -4.65
N LEU A 163 5.10 14.78 -3.92
CA LEU A 163 5.17 16.22 -4.18
C LEU A 163 6.50 16.82 -3.70
N LYS A 164 7.07 16.33 -2.60
CA LYS A 164 8.42 16.74 -2.12
C LYS A 164 9.53 16.36 -3.07
N ALA A 165 9.40 15.24 -3.78
CA ALA A 165 10.42 14.78 -4.73
C ALA A 165 10.57 15.71 -5.94
N ILE A 166 9.58 16.57 -6.21
CA ILE A 166 9.60 17.51 -7.32
C ILE A 166 10.50 18.71 -6.98
N PRO A 167 11.50 19.04 -7.83
CA PRO A 167 12.40 20.18 -7.61
C PRO A 167 11.65 21.50 -7.46
N ASP A 168 12.10 22.35 -6.52
CA ASP A 168 11.49 23.67 -6.27
C ASP A 168 11.60 24.63 -7.46
N SER A 169 12.57 24.42 -8.36
CA SER A 169 12.69 25.18 -9.61
C SER A 169 11.43 25.11 -10.48
N MET A 170 10.66 24.01 -10.42
CA MET A 170 9.39 23.88 -11.13
C MET A 170 8.32 24.81 -10.53
N ARG A 171 8.31 24.97 -9.19
CA ARG A 171 7.38 25.86 -8.49
C ARG A 171 7.74 27.33 -8.77
N GLU A 172 9.02 27.65 -8.73
CA GLU A 172 9.55 28.99 -8.98
C GLU A 172 9.34 29.41 -10.43
N GLY A 173 9.65 28.53 -11.40
CA GLY A 173 9.44 28.78 -12.82
C GLY A 173 7.97 29.04 -13.17
N SER A 174 7.05 28.24 -12.63
CA SER A 174 5.61 28.46 -12.79
C SER A 174 5.17 29.83 -12.23
N ARG A 175 5.63 30.19 -11.03
CA ARG A 175 5.31 31.49 -10.41
C ARG A 175 5.94 32.67 -11.16
N ALA A 176 7.12 32.51 -11.76
CA ALA A 176 7.77 33.53 -12.58
C ALA A 176 6.98 33.86 -13.86
N LEU A 177 6.21 32.90 -14.37
CA LEU A 177 5.26 33.10 -15.49
C LEU A 177 3.94 33.77 -15.05
N GLY A 178 3.83 34.21 -13.79
CA GLY A 178 2.63 34.83 -13.24
C GLY A 178 1.55 33.85 -12.78
N ALA A 179 1.84 32.54 -12.73
CA ALA A 179 0.88 31.56 -12.26
C ALA A 179 0.70 31.66 -10.73
N THR A 180 -0.56 31.59 -10.29
CA THR A 180 -0.90 31.50 -8.87
C THR A 180 -0.41 30.17 -8.27
N LYS A 181 -0.30 30.12 -6.94
CA LYS A 181 0.06 28.88 -6.23
C LYS A 181 -0.88 27.73 -6.56
N LEU A 182 -2.19 27.99 -6.61
CA LEU A 182 -3.18 26.99 -6.97
C LEU A 182 -2.98 26.49 -8.41
N GLN A 183 -2.81 27.40 -9.37
CA GLN A 183 -2.52 27.02 -10.76
C GLN A 183 -1.24 26.19 -10.88
N THR A 184 -0.19 26.55 -10.16
CA THR A 184 1.08 25.81 -10.11
C THR A 184 0.86 24.38 -9.60
N ILE A 185 0.09 24.21 -8.53
CA ILE A 185 -0.21 22.89 -7.97
C ILE A 185 -1.03 22.07 -8.97
N TRP A 186 -2.12 22.61 -9.50
CA TRP A 186 -3.03 21.86 -10.38
C TRP A 186 -2.46 21.52 -11.75
N HIS A 187 -1.66 22.41 -12.35
CA HIS A 187 -1.20 22.24 -13.73
C HIS A 187 0.25 21.74 -13.85
N VAL A 188 1.05 21.84 -12.79
CA VAL A 188 2.48 21.47 -12.86
C VAL A 188 2.80 20.38 -11.84
N ILE A 189 2.58 20.65 -10.55
CA ILE A 189 3.08 19.77 -9.49
C ILE A 189 2.24 18.51 -9.35
N LEU A 190 0.91 18.63 -9.32
CA LEU A 190 0.01 17.49 -9.17
C LEU A 190 0.16 16.51 -10.34
N PRO A 191 0.06 16.92 -11.63
CA PRO A 191 0.24 16.00 -12.76
C PRO A 191 1.60 15.29 -12.76
N MET A 192 2.67 15.98 -12.36
CA MET A 192 4.00 15.39 -12.24
C MET A 192 4.10 14.36 -11.10
N GLY A 193 3.38 14.57 -10.00
CA GLY A 193 3.32 13.65 -8.87
C GLY A 193 2.32 12.49 -9.04
N MET A 194 1.32 12.62 -9.92
CA MET A 194 0.23 11.64 -10.08
C MET A 194 0.69 10.19 -10.25
N PRO A 195 1.71 9.86 -11.07
CA PRO A 195 2.14 8.46 -11.21
C PRO A 195 2.57 7.83 -9.88
N ASN A 196 3.29 8.59 -9.05
CA ASN A 196 3.73 8.14 -7.74
C ASN A 196 2.58 8.07 -6.73
N ILE A 197 1.65 9.02 -6.79
CA ILE A 197 0.45 9.04 -5.95
C ILE A 197 -0.44 7.82 -6.25
N ILE A 198 -0.69 7.53 -7.53
CA ILE A 198 -1.48 6.38 -7.97
C ILE A 198 -0.80 5.08 -7.57
N THR A 199 0.53 4.97 -7.73
CA THR A 199 1.28 3.81 -7.27
C THR A 199 1.14 3.63 -5.75
N GLY A 200 1.23 4.73 -4.99
CA GLY A 200 1.02 4.73 -3.54
C GLY A 200 -0.38 4.26 -3.14
N LEU A 201 -1.41 4.66 -3.88
CA LEU A 201 -2.78 4.18 -3.69
C LEU A 201 -2.90 2.68 -3.99
N ILE A 202 -2.33 2.21 -5.11
CA ILE A 202 -2.38 0.79 -5.49
C ILE A 202 -1.69 -0.09 -4.43
N LEU A 203 -0.57 0.38 -3.86
CA LEU A 203 0.11 -0.34 -2.78
C LEU A 203 -0.66 -0.32 -1.45
N ALA A 204 -1.61 0.60 -1.29
CA ALA A 204 -2.42 0.72 -0.09
C ALA A 204 -3.66 -0.18 -0.10
N LEU A 205 -4.15 -0.54 -1.29
CA LEU A 205 -5.34 -1.38 -1.52
C LEU A 205 -4.96 -2.85 -1.65
#